data_AF-A0A379X2T5-F1
#
_entry.id   AF-A0A379X2T5-F1
#
_cell.length_a   1.000
_cell.length_b   1.000
_cell.length_c   1.000
_cell.angle_alpha   90.00
_cell.angle_beta   90.00
_cell.angle_gamma   90.00
#
_symmetry.space_group_name_H-M   'P 1'
#
loop_
_entity.id
_entity.type
_entity.pdbx_description
1 polymer ?
#
loop_
_entity_poly.entity_id
_entity_poly.type
_entity_poly.pdbx_seq_one_letter_code
_entity_poly.pdbx_strand_id
1 'polypeptide(L)' 'MEITLPTMSDKKWTCADLLSSYRFWGITFFFLVLSFISSLGSSYGVYFLE' A
#
# COMPACT_ATOMS: atom_id res chain seq x y z
N MET A 1 10.02 8.80 18.37
CA MET A 1 10.24 7.34 18.30
C MET A 1 11.17 7.10 17.14
N GLU A 2 12.41 6.74 17.42
CA GLU A 2 13.49 6.61 16.45
C GLU A 2 13.50 5.17 15.95
N ILE A 3 13.21 4.95 14.67
CA ILE A 3 13.30 3.63 14.05
C ILE A 3 14.74 3.48 13.56
N THR A 4 15.64 3.07 14.45
CA THR A 4 17.02 2.71 14.10
C THR A 4 17.00 1.32 13.47
N LEU A 5 16.82 1.24 12.15
CA LEU A 5 17.02 -0.01 11.41
C LEU A 5 18.54 -0.29 11.34
N PRO A 6 19.02 -1.45 11.80
CA PRO A 6 20.44 -1.70 12.10
C PRO A 6 21.37 -1.89 10.89
N THR A 7 21.00 -1.39 9.70
CA THR A 7 21.75 -1.61 8.44
C THR A 7 22.12 -0.33 7.69
N MET A 8 21.70 0.85 8.16
CA MET A 8 21.96 2.13 7.48
C MET A 8 22.46 3.16 8.52
N SER A 9 23.70 2.98 8.97
CA SER A 9 24.28 3.67 10.14
C SER A 9 24.48 5.19 10.00
N ASP A 10 24.32 5.78 8.81
CA ASP A 10 24.73 7.18 8.57
C ASP A 10 23.67 8.07 7.91
N LYS A 11 22.50 7.52 7.57
CA LYS A 11 21.46 8.28 6.85
C LYS A 11 20.22 8.40 7.73
N LYS A 12 19.83 9.62 8.06
CA LYS A 12 18.62 9.91 8.86
C LYS A 12 17.38 9.69 7.99
N TRP A 13 16.76 8.51 8.08
CA TRP A 13 15.51 8.22 7.36
C TRP A 13 14.36 8.95 8.06
N THR A 14 13.68 9.83 7.33
CA THR A 14 12.48 10.50 7.84
C THR A 14 11.26 9.68 7.41
N CYS A 15 10.10 9.79 8.10
CA CYS A 15 8.88 9.09 7.68
C CYS A 15 8.50 9.36 6.21
N ALA A 16 8.86 10.54 5.69
CA ALA A 16 8.69 10.88 4.28
C ALA A 16 9.53 9.99 3.33
N ASP A 17 10.70 9.54 3.74
CA ASP A 17 11.59 8.67 2.94
C ASP A 17 11.04 7.23 2.89
N LEU A 18 10.45 6.77 3.98
CA LEU A 18 9.71 5.50 4.04
C LEU A 18 8.41 5.56 3.22
N LEU A 19 7.67 6.68 3.25
CA LEU A 19 6.46 6.88 2.43
C LEU A 19 6.78 7.03 0.94
N SER A 20 7.89 7.69 0.62
CA SER A 20 8.39 7.87 -0.75
C SER A 20 9.06 6.60 -1.30
N SER A 21 9.24 5.57 -0.47
CA SER A 21 9.82 4.33 -0.93
C SER A 21 8.88 3.67 -1.94
N TYR A 22 9.39 3.43 -3.15
CA TYR A 22 8.69 2.75 -4.24
C TYR A 22 7.98 1.45 -3.78
N ARG A 23 8.59 0.73 -2.83
CA ARG A 23 8.05 -0.52 -2.26
C ARG A 23 6.77 -0.27 -1.45
N PHE A 24 6.71 0.84 -0.70
CA PHE A 24 5.53 1.23 0.06
C PHE A 24 4.37 1.54 -0.88
N TRP A 25 4.62 2.38 -1.89
CA TRP A 25 3.61 2.74 -2.89
C TRP A 25 3.12 1.55 -3.71
N GLY A 26 4.00 0.59 -4.05
CA GLY A 26 3.61 -0.64 -4.73
C GLY A 26 2.63 -1.50 -3.92
N ILE A 27 2.88 -1.66 -2.61
CA ILE A 27 2.00 -2.41 -1.72
C ILE A 27 0.66 -1.68 -1.56
N THR A 28 0.69 -0.37 -1.30
CA THR A 28 -0.52 0.45 -1.19
C THR A 28 -1.37 0.39 -2.46
N PHE A 29 -0.74 0.50 -3.63
CA PHE A 29 -1.43 0.40 -4.92
C PHE A 29 -2.06 -0.98 -5.14
N PHE A 30 -1.35 -2.06 -4.79
CA PHE A 30 -1.89 -3.42 -4.88
C PHE A 30 -3.14 -3.61 -4.02
N PHE A 31 -3.11 -3.14 -2.78
CA PHE A 31 -4.29 -3.16 -1.90
C PHE A 31 -5.45 -2.32 -2.48
N LEU A 32 -5.14 -1.16 -3.05
CA LEU A 32 -6.14 -0.29 -3.68
C LEU A 32 -6.84 -0.97 -4.85
N VAL A 33 -6.08 -1.62 -5.73
CA VAL A 33 -6.62 -2.35 -6.89
C VAL A 33 -7.45 -3.55 -6.44
N LEU A 34 -6.99 -4.32 -5.45
CA LEU A 34 -7.76 -5.43 -4.89
C LEU A 34 -9.10 -4.94 -4.31
N SER A 35 -9.08 -3.90 -3.48
CA SER A 35 -10.30 -3.33 -2.90
C SER A 35 -11.24 -2.80 -3.98
N PHE A 36 -10.71 -2.20 -5.04
CA PHE A 36 -11.51 -1.73 -6.17
C PHE A 36 -12.18 -2.88 -6.91
N ILE A 37 -11.44 -3.95 -7.23
CA ILE A 37 -11.99 -5.15 -7.88
C ILE A 37 -13.04 -5.83 -6.99
N SER A 38 -12.78 -5.95 -5.68
CA SER A 38 -13.75 -6.54 -4.74
C SER A 38 -15.01 -5.69 -4.62
N SER A 39 -14.88 -4.36 -4.57
CA SER A 39 -16.02 -3.45 -4.50
C SER A 39 -16.85 -3.47 -5.78
N LEU A 40 -16.18 -3.49 -6.94
CA LEU A 40 -16.84 -3.67 -8.24
C LEU A 40 -17.50 -5.06 -8.33
N GLY A 41 -16.81 -6.14 -8.00
CA GLY A 41 -17.38 -7.49 -8.03
C GLY A 41 -18.58 -7.65 -7.09
N SER A 42 -18.54 -7.04 -5.90
CA SER A 42 -19.67 -7.03 -4.97
C SER A 42 -20.81 -6.15 -5.46
N SER A 43 -20.53 -5.02 -6.11
CA SER A 43 -21.57 -4.10 -6.56
C SER A 43 -22.21 -4.60 -7.86
N TYR A 44 -21.43 -5.14 -8.79
CA TYR A 44 -21.88 -5.58 -10.11
C TYR A 44 -22.25 -7.07 -10.17
N GLY A 45 -21.74 -7.90 -9.27
CA GLY A 45 -22.02 -9.33 -9.23
C GLY A 45 -23.48 -9.66 -8.88
N VAL A 46 -24.13 -8.82 -8.07
CA VAL A 46 -25.58 -8.94 -7.79
C VAL A 46 -26.45 -8.60 -8.99
N TYR A 47 -25.99 -7.77 -9.94
CA TYR A 47 -26.75 -7.43 -11.15
C TYR A 47 -26.59 -8.46 -12.28
N PHE A 48 -25.73 -9.47 -12.12
CA PHE A 48 -25.50 -10.53 -13.11
C PHE A 48 -26.07 -11.89 -12.69
N LEU A 49 -26.58 -12.00 -11.46
CA LEU A 49 -27.16 -13.22 -10.87
C LEU A 49 -28.68 -13.14 -10.68
N GLU A 50 -29.32 -12.05 -11.12
CA GLU A 50 -30.78 -11.92 -11.28
C GLU A 50 -31.19 -12.15 -12.74
#